data_AF-A0A7V9JJS3-F1
#
_entry.id   AF-A0A7V9JJS3-F1
#
_cell.length_a   1.000
_cell.length_b   1.000
_cell.length_c   1.000
_cell.angle_alpha   90.00
_cell.angle_beta   90.00
_cell.angle_gamma   90.00
#
_symmetry.space_group_name_H-M   'P 1'
#
loop_
_entity.id
_entity.type
_entity.pdbx_description
1 polymer ?
#
loop_
_entity_poly.entity_id
_entity_poly.type
_entity_poly.pdbx_seq_one_letter_code
_entity_poly.pdbx_strand_id
1 'polypeptide(L)'
;MTRLAHYVTHHRRIVIGVWIALTAFGAFSAGQLADRWLEEFSNPGASGYEADQRAVAKLGNGELFPYVIALRADEDVTKVPGVEEAIEKTAAANPGSRVSSFFNTGDDVYISDDRKVTFANLYAAGQITLEPVDLAPTKQALAASLPEGVDGYVTGIDALYAESSETADGGEPVSVLVEATIGGLGALVILLFTFGTLPAIAMPLLIAIASILNTFSLIWALTYVTDVSVVVQFLVALVGLGVAIDYALLMIFRFREELRHGADRDTAIVETMRHGGRSVIVSGSTVAVGLLSMIIVPVPFIRSIGIGGVLIPAVSVLAAITLLPALLYTLGPRINSVRVLPRRLVEGSDDPEKGFWNRWAHLVVRRPLPVAAAGLAIVAALLFYGVQLNAGDVQAKDLPGGGPAHEGAQVLRDAGITDGAHKPFQVVVEGAATPEQLERVASRLDETEGIAGAAAPPTARADGLALVEAFSTTDGSSRETKTTITRLKEDVAPAAESELAGAQVTVAGLPTSEGEFIDAVYRNFPFVLLFVVLLTYVLLMRAFKSVLLPLKAVLLNLVSLGAAYGIIVFIFQKGHGAEEIWNVPATDSIIVWIPL
;
A
#
# COMPACT_ATOMS: atom_id res chain seq x y z
N MET A 1 -4.72 -8.32 -37.35
CA MET A 1 -6.08 -7.98 -36.90
C MET A 1 -7.17 -8.61 -37.76
N THR A 2 -7.27 -8.33 -39.07
CA THR A 2 -8.33 -8.92 -39.94
C THR A 2 -8.39 -10.45 -39.90
N ARG A 3 -7.26 -11.14 -40.04
CA ARG A 3 -7.20 -12.62 -39.93
C ARG A 3 -7.69 -13.13 -38.57
N LEU A 4 -7.30 -12.45 -37.49
CA LEU A 4 -7.72 -12.79 -36.14
C LEU A 4 -9.24 -12.58 -35.96
N ALA A 5 -9.77 -11.47 -36.48
CA ALA A 5 -11.21 -11.19 -36.46
C ALA A 5 -12.00 -12.31 -37.13
N HIS A 6 -11.62 -12.71 -38.35
CA HIS A 6 -12.28 -13.81 -39.07
C HIS A 6 -12.15 -15.15 -38.32
N TYR A 7 -10.97 -15.44 -37.76
CA TYR A 7 -10.76 -16.67 -37.01
C TYR A 7 -11.67 -16.75 -35.78
N VAL A 8 -11.72 -15.68 -34.98
CA VAL A 8 -12.54 -15.57 -33.77
C VAL A 8 -14.03 -15.63 -34.10
N THR A 9 -14.49 -14.97 -35.16
CA THR A 9 -15.92 -14.96 -35.54
C THR A 9 -16.37 -16.31 -36.10
N HIS A 10 -15.52 -16.98 -36.89
CA HIS A 10 -15.80 -18.30 -37.44
C HIS A 10 -15.87 -19.36 -36.32
N HIS A 11 -14.96 -19.30 -35.35
CA HIS A 11 -14.88 -20.25 -34.23
C HIS A 11 -15.51 -19.73 -32.93
N ARG A 12 -16.39 -18.72 -33.01
CA ARG A 12 -16.92 -17.99 -31.84
C ARG A 12 -17.47 -18.86 -30.72
N ARG A 13 -18.13 -19.97 -31.04
CA ARG A 13 -18.69 -20.90 -30.04
C ARG A 13 -17.60 -21.61 -29.25
N ILE A 14 -16.52 -22.00 -29.94
CA ILE A 14 -15.35 -22.63 -29.32
C ILE A 14 -14.63 -21.60 -28.47
N VAL A 15 -14.39 -20.39 -28.99
CA VAL A 15 -13.74 -19.31 -28.24
C VAL A 15 -14.52 -19.00 -26.95
N ILE A 16 -15.83 -18.79 -27.05
CA ILE A 16 -16.68 -18.52 -25.88
C ILE A 16 -16.66 -19.73 -24.91
N GLY A 17 -16.80 -20.95 -25.41
CA GLY A 17 -16.77 -22.16 -24.58
C GLY A 17 -15.45 -22.35 -23.83
N VAL A 18 -14.31 -22.11 -24.49
CA VAL A 18 -12.98 -22.15 -23.88
C VAL A 18 -12.87 -21.09 -22.77
N TRP A 19 -13.28 -19.85 -23.04
CA TRP A 19 -13.24 -18.80 -22.02
C TRP A 19 -14.17 -19.07 -20.84
N ILE A 20 -15.34 -19.67 -21.06
CA ILE A 20 -16.23 -20.09 -19.96
C ILE A 20 -15.55 -21.16 -19.11
N ALA A 21 -14.96 -22.18 -19.75
CA ALA A 21 -14.24 -23.24 -19.04
C ALA A 21 -13.04 -22.70 -18.25
N LEU A 22 -12.24 -21.81 -18.87
CA LEU A 22 -11.13 -21.14 -18.22
C LEU A 22 -11.60 -20.27 -17.05
N THR A 23 -12.68 -19.50 -17.21
CA THR A 23 -13.23 -18.65 -16.15
C THR A 23 -13.75 -19.49 -14.97
N ALA A 24 -14.41 -20.61 -15.23
CA ALA A 24 -14.84 -21.54 -14.19
C ALA A 24 -13.64 -22.16 -13.46
N PHE A 25 -12.59 -22.53 -14.20
CA PHE A 25 -11.33 -22.98 -13.62
C PHE A 25 -10.62 -21.88 -12.82
N GLY A 26 -10.72 -20.63 -13.24
CA GLY A 26 -10.20 -19.47 -12.53
C GLY A 26 -10.91 -19.18 -11.22
N ALA A 27 -12.23 -19.36 -11.15
CA ALA A 27 -12.96 -19.33 -9.89
C ALA A 27 -12.47 -20.41 -8.91
N PHE A 28 -12.22 -21.62 -9.41
CA PHE A 28 -11.61 -22.69 -8.60
C PHE A 28 -10.19 -22.33 -8.14
N SER A 29 -9.35 -21.83 -9.06
CA SER A 29 -7.95 -21.46 -8.79
C SER A 29 -7.82 -20.33 -7.78
N ALA A 30 -8.74 -19.36 -7.80
CA ALA A 30 -8.78 -18.27 -6.82
C ALA A 30 -8.96 -18.79 -5.39
N GLY A 31 -9.77 -19.84 -5.18
CA GLY A 31 -9.90 -20.48 -3.87
C GLY A 31 -8.64 -21.22 -3.41
N GLN A 32 -7.84 -21.74 -4.34
CA GLN A 32 -6.56 -22.42 -4.03
C GLN A 32 -5.41 -21.45 -3.75
N LEU A 33 -5.57 -20.18 -4.13
CA LEU A 33 -4.56 -19.14 -3.90
C LEU A 33 -4.57 -18.60 -2.48
N ALA A 34 -5.69 -18.72 -1.76
CA ALA A 34 -5.86 -18.19 -0.42
C ALA A 34 -4.72 -18.61 0.53
N ASP A 35 -4.31 -19.89 0.48
CA ASP A 35 -3.27 -20.45 1.34
C ASP A 35 -1.84 -20.32 0.78
N ARG A 36 -1.65 -19.60 -0.33
CA ARG A 36 -0.36 -19.54 -1.06
C ARG A 36 0.20 -18.12 -1.22
N TRP A 37 -0.50 -17.11 -0.70
CA TRP A 37 0.01 -15.76 -0.76
C TRP A 37 1.17 -15.57 0.22
N LEU A 38 2.19 -14.84 -0.22
CA LEU A 38 3.23 -14.35 0.67
C LEU A 38 2.74 -13.08 1.35
N GLU A 39 2.62 -13.13 2.67
CA GLU A 39 2.20 -11.98 3.50
C GLU A 39 3.38 -11.25 4.14
N GLU A 40 4.58 -11.79 4.01
CA GLU A 40 5.80 -11.23 4.61
C GLU A 40 6.37 -10.05 3.80
N PHE A 41 6.67 -8.95 4.49
CA PHE A 41 7.41 -7.81 3.96
C PHE A 41 8.91 -8.01 4.19
N SER A 42 9.56 -8.78 3.32
CA SER A 42 11.01 -9.00 3.40
C SER A 42 11.82 -7.92 2.68
N ASN A 43 12.96 -7.54 3.26
CA ASN A 43 13.98 -6.71 2.61
C ASN A 43 15.38 -7.36 2.68
N PRO A 44 15.61 -8.49 1.97
CA PRO A 44 16.85 -9.24 2.07
C PRO A 44 18.08 -8.42 1.66
N GLY A 45 19.18 -8.55 2.40
CA GLY A 45 20.41 -7.78 2.19
C GLY A 45 20.45 -6.43 2.90
N ALA A 46 19.38 -6.03 3.58
CA ALA A 46 19.35 -4.86 4.44
C ALA A 46 19.78 -5.25 5.87
N SER A 47 20.70 -4.48 6.45
CA SER A 47 21.36 -4.85 7.71
C SER A 47 20.41 -4.90 8.91
N GLY A 48 19.45 -3.96 8.98
CA GLY A 48 18.44 -3.92 10.03
C GLY A 48 17.50 -5.12 9.91
N TYR A 49 16.99 -5.38 8.71
CA TYR A 49 16.13 -6.53 8.45
C TYR A 49 16.80 -7.87 8.80
N GLU A 50 18.05 -8.08 8.39
CA GLU A 50 18.77 -9.32 8.72
C GLU A 50 19.02 -9.47 10.23
N ALA A 51 19.22 -8.37 10.94
CA ALA A 51 19.40 -8.36 12.39
C ALA A 51 18.07 -8.65 13.12
N ASP A 52 16.96 -8.07 12.67
CA ASP A 52 15.60 -8.36 13.18
C ASP A 52 15.27 -9.86 12.98
N GLN A 53 15.57 -10.44 11.81
CA GLN A 53 15.36 -11.87 11.57
C GLN A 53 16.20 -12.76 12.49
N ARG A 54 17.44 -12.36 12.83
CA ARG A 54 18.27 -13.07 13.81
C ARG A 54 17.72 -12.94 15.23
N ALA A 55 17.18 -11.76 15.58
CA ALA A 55 16.51 -11.54 16.85
C ALA A 55 15.28 -12.45 16.96
N VAL A 56 14.40 -12.47 15.96
CA VAL A 56 13.23 -13.36 15.91
C VAL A 56 13.64 -14.83 16.02
N ALA A 57 14.68 -15.26 15.29
CA ALA A 57 15.12 -16.65 15.32
C ALA A 57 15.64 -17.13 16.70
N LYS A 58 16.27 -16.24 17.49
CA LYS A 58 16.85 -16.59 18.79
C LYS A 58 15.96 -16.24 19.99
N LEU A 59 15.22 -15.14 19.91
CA LEU A 59 14.39 -14.60 20.99
C LEU A 59 12.89 -14.82 20.78
N GLY A 60 12.46 -15.17 19.56
CA GLY A 60 11.06 -15.30 19.18
C GLY A 60 10.34 -13.97 18.93
N ASN A 61 11.01 -12.83 19.12
CA ASN A 61 10.50 -11.47 18.93
C ASN A 61 11.59 -10.55 18.36
N GLY A 62 11.21 -9.32 17.99
CA GLY A 62 12.14 -8.30 17.48
C GLY A 62 11.66 -7.58 16.22
N GLU A 63 10.67 -8.14 15.52
CA GLU A 63 10.16 -7.60 14.25
C GLU A 63 8.78 -6.94 14.36
N LEU A 64 8.06 -7.12 15.48
CA LEU A 64 6.72 -6.53 15.71
C LEU A 64 6.78 -5.21 16.49
N PHE A 65 5.78 -4.35 16.28
CA PHE A 65 5.59 -3.17 17.12
C PHE A 65 5.36 -3.61 18.58
N PRO A 66 5.99 -2.95 19.57
CA PRO A 66 5.68 -3.26 20.95
C PRO A 66 4.25 -2.80 21.28
N TYR A 67 3.55 -3.59 22.08
CA TYR A 67 2.37 -3.11 22.80
C TYR A 67 2.89 -2.27 23.96
N VAL A 68 2.52 -1.00 23.98
CA VAL A 68 3.00 -0.05 24.99
C VAL A 68 1.96 0.01 26.10
N ILE A 69 2.33 -0.50 27.27
CA ILE A 69 1.48 -0.44 28.46
C ILE A 69 1.81 0.85 29.19
N ALA A 70 0.90 1.82 29.22
CA ALA A 70 1.06 3.07 29.94
C ALA A 70 0.30 3.03 31.27
N LEU A 71 0.97 3.36 32.37
CA LEU A 71 0.41 3.35 33.72
C LEU A 71 0.62 4.72 34.38
N ARG A 72 -0.43 5.30 34.96
CA ARG A 72 -0.40 6.59 35.66
C ARG A 72 -0.95 6.45 37.08
N ALA A 73 -0.27 7.09 38.03
CA ALA A 73 -0.72 7.23 39.41
C ALA A 73 -0.56 8.69 39.90
N ASP A 74 -1.27 9.05 40.97
CA ASP A 74 -1.13 10.38 41.59
C ASP A 74 0.19 10.55 42.36
N GLU A 75 0.75 9.44 42.81
CA GLU A 75 2.03 9.32 43.52
C GLU A 75 3.12 8.66 42.64
N ASP A 76 4.28 8.37 43.22
CA ASP A 76 5.37 7.68 42.51
C ASP A 76 4.90 6.28 42.07
N VAL A 77 4.61 6.14 40.78
CA VAL A 77 3.98 4.95 40.19
C VAL A 77 4.83 3.69 40.41
N THR A 78 6.14 3.86 40.54
CA THR A 78 7.09 2.76 40.79
C THR A 78 7.00 2.17 42.19
N LYS A 79 6.35 2.88 43.12
CA LYS A 79 6.18 2.48 44.52
C LYS A 79 4.77 1.98 44.82
N VAL A 80 3.83 2.14 43.89
CA VAL A 80 2.46 1.68 44.07
C VAL A 80 2.43 0.15 44.03
N PRO A 81 1.93 -0.54 45.08
CA PRO A 81 1.89 -1.99 45.10
C PRO A 81 1.04 -2.57 43.95
N GLY A 82 1.56 -3.58 43.26
CA GLY A 82 0.85 -4.29 42.20
C GLY A 82 1.05 -3.75 40.78
N VAL A 83 1.75 -2.63 40.59
CA VAL A 83 2.07 -2.10 39.25
C VAL A 83 2.95 -3.08 38.46
N GLU A 84 3.99 -3.62 39.09
CA GLU A 84 4.84 -4.67 38.50
C GLU A 84 4.03 -5.92 38.14
N GLU A 85 3.18 -6.39 39.07
CA GLU A 85 2.31 -7.56 38.87
C GLU A 85 1.30 -7.35 37.72
N ALA A 86 0.82 -6.12 37.53
CA ALA A 86 -0.07 -5.79 36.42
C ALA A 86 0.63 -5.91 35.06
N ILE A 87 1.88 -5.43 34.97
CA ILE A 87 2.71 -5.59 33.77
C ILE A 87 2.97 -7.07 33.50
N GLU A 88 3.35 -7.84 34.53
CA GLU A 88 3.62 -9.28 34.39
C GLU A 88 2.39 -10.08 33.97
N LYS A 89 1.21 -9.80 34.54
CA LYS A 89 -0.05 -10.45 34.14
C LYS A 89 -0.46 -10.11 32.72
N THR A 90 -0.23 -8.86 32.30
CA THR A 90 -0.49 -8.42 30.92
C THR A 90 0.45 -9.12 29.94
N ALA A 91 1.73 -9.30 30.33
CA ALA A 91 2.71 -10.08 29.59
C ALA A 91 2.32 -11.55 29.46
N ALA A 92 1.82 -12.15 30.55
CA ALA A 92 1.40 -13.54 30.59
C ALA A 92 0.20 -13.85 29.66
N ALA A 93 -0.63 -12.84 29.35
CA ALA A 93 -1.68 -12.95 28.34
C ALA A 93 -1.14 -13.02 26.89
N ASN A 94 0.15 -12.76 26.70
CA ASN A 94 0.86 -12.82 25.42
C ASN A 94 2.01 -13.84 25.52
N PRO A 95 1.74 -15.15 25.37
CA PRO A 95 2.76 -16.17 25.52
C PRO A 95 3.94 -15.99 24.55
N GLY A 96 5.16 -16.12 25.07
CA GLY A 96 6.39 -15.90 24.28
C GLY A 96 6.78 -14.44 24.10
N SER A 97 5.99 -13.50 24.63
CA SER A 97 6.35 -12.09 24.62
C SER A 97 7.53 -11.79 25.55
N ARG A 98 8.25 -10.73 25.21
CA ARG A 98 9.29 -10.13 26.05
C ARG A 98 8.80 -8.78 26.54
N VAL A 99 9.09 -8.46 27.79
CA VAL A 99 8.78 -7.14 28.36
C VAL A 99 10.06 -6.39 28.69
N SER A 100 10.04 -5.09 28.44
CA SER A 100 11.02 -4.12 28.92
C SER A 100 10.30 -3.04 29.72
N SER A 101 10.72 -2.80 30.96
CA SER A 101 10.13 -1.80 31.84
C SER A 101 11.14 -1.36 32.89
N PHE A 102 10.80 -0.33 33.67
CA PHE A 102 11.61 0.07 34.83
C PHE A 102 11.85 -1.08 35.81
N PHE A 103 10.84 -1.93 36.06
CA PHE A 103 10.91 -2.98 37.08
C PHE A 103 11.94 -4.07 36.75
N ASN A 104 12.17 -4.35 35.47
CA ASN A 104 13.14 -5.37 35.06
C ASN A 104 14.50 -4.80 34.65
N THR A 105 14.56 -3.54 34.19
CA THR A 105 15.81 -2.90 33.75
C THR A 105 16.47 -2.07 34.86
N GLY A 106 15.68 -1.52 35.78
CA GLY A 106 16.10 -0.49 36.72
C GLY A 106 16.37 0.87 36.08
N ASP A 107 16.02 1.06 34.80
CA ASP A 107 16.35 2.23 34.01
C ASP A 107 15.22 3.27 34.03
N ASP A 108 15.55 4.51 34.41
CA ASP A 108 14.58 5.60 34.54
C ASP A 108 14.01 6.05 33.17
N VAL A 109 14.55 5.60 32.04
CA VAL A 109 13.99 5.87 30.70
C VAL A 109 12.53 5.43 30.54
N TYR A 110 12.09 4.46 31.35
CA TYR A 110 10.71 3.96 31.35
C TYR A 110 9.74 4.75 32.24
N ILE A 111 10.19 5.87 32.82
CA ILE A 111 9.43 6.66 33.79
C ILE A 111 9.46 8.14 33.38
N SER A 112 8.37 8.85 33.63
CA SER A 112 8.34 10.31 33.54
C SER A 112 9.22 10.99 34.60
N ASP A 113 9.66 12.22 34.32
CA ASP A 113 10.48 13.03 35.25
C ASP A 113 9.82 13.23 36.62
N ASP A 114 8.49 13.32 36.65
CA ASP A 114 7.70 13.46 37.89
C ASP A 114 7.40 12.12 38.59
N ARG A 115 7.85 11.01 38.00
CA ARG A 115 7.64 9.61 38.43
C ARG A 115 6.18 9.18 38.57
N LYS A 116 5.24 9.92 37.99
CA LYS A 116 3.81 9.60 38.05
C LYS A 116 3.33 8.70 36.92
N VAL A 117 4.10 8.64 35.83
CA VAL A 117 3.80 7.82 34.67
C VAL A 117 4.95 6.88 34.40
N THR A 118 4.64 5.62 34.12
CA THR A 118 5.61 4.63 33.64
C THR A 118 5.03 3.89 32.45
N PHE A 119 5.91 3.34 31.61
CA PHE A 119 5.49 2.47 30.54
C PHE A 119 6.31 1.16 30.49
N ALA A 120 5.71 0.16 29.85
CA ALA A 120 6.38 -1.09 29.53
C ALA A 120 6.15 -1.43 28.06
N ASN A 121 7.22 -1.82 27.38
CA ASN A 121 7.16 -2.31 26.01
C ASN A 121 7.07 -3.83 26.03
N LEU A 122 5.92 -4.35 25.60
CA LEU A 122 5.67 -5.77 25.43
C LEU A 122 5.86 -6.12 23.94
N TYR A 123 6.94 -6.82 23.64
CA TYR A 123 7.25 -7.33 22.30
C TYR A 123 6.64 -8.72 22.15
N ALA A 124 5.55 -8.80 21.38
CA ALA A 124 4.89 -10.05 21.07
C ALA A 124 5.81 -10.99 20.28
N ALA A 125 5.58 -12.30 20.42
CA ALA A 125 6.27 -13.30 19.61
C ALA A 125 5.68 -13.35 18.20
N GLY A 126 6.54 -13.58 17.21
CA GLY A 126 6.13 -13.72 15.81
C GLY A 126 6.79 -12.70 14.88
N GLN A 127 6.17 -12.52 13.72
CA GLN A 127 6.64 -11.70 12.61
C GLN A 127 5.48 -10.85 12.11
N ILE A 128 5.79 -9.79 11.35
CA ILE A 128 4.78 -8.92 10.75
C ILE A 128 3.87 -9.73 9.82
N THR A 129 2.56 -9.65 10.05
CA THR A 129 1.52 -10.18 9.17
C THR A 129 0.59 -9.05 8.72
N LEU A 130 -0.26 -9.35 7.74
CA LEU A 130 -1.31 -8.43 7.30
C LEU A 130 -2.61 -8.60 8.09
N GLU A 131 -2.68 -9.61 8.95
CA GLU A 131 -3.85 -9.84 9.81
C GLU A 131 -3.87 -8.80 10.95
N PRO A 132 -5.06 -8.26 11.29
CA PRO A 132 -5.20 -7.39 12.45
C PRO A 132 -4.75 -8.11 13.72
N VAL A 133 -3.95 -7.43 14.53
CA VAL A 133 -3.50 -7.93 15.83
C VAL A 133 -4.67 -7.91 16.83
N ASP A 134 -5.02 -9.06 17.41
CA ASP A 134 -6.01 -9.13 18.49
C ASP A 134 -5.39 -8.68 19.82
N LEU A 135 -5.73 -7.46 20.23
CA LEU A 135 -5.29 -6.87 21.49
C LEU A 135 -6.29 -7.06 22.63
N ALA A 136 -7.45 -7.69 22.39
CA ALA A 136 -8.47 -7.88 23.42
C ALA A 136 -7.95 -8.67 24.64
N PRO A 137 -7.18 -9.76 24.49
CA PRO A 137 -6.60 -10.48 25.63
C PRO A 137 -5.67 -9.59 26.46
N THR A 138 -4.83 -8.79 25.81
CA THR A 138 -3.91 -7.84 26.45
C THR A 138 -4.66 -6.75 27.20
N LYS A 139 -5.64 -6.12 26.55
CA LYS A 139 -6.48 -5.06 27.16
C LYS A 139 -7.24 -5.61 28.37
N GLN A 140 -7.81 -6.82 28.27
CA GLN A 140 -8.55 -7.46 29.36
C GLN A 140 -7.64 -7.85 30.53
N ALA A 141 -6.45 -8.39 30.26
CA ALA A 141 -5.50 -8.77 31.29
C ALA A 141 -4.98 -7.56 32.07
N LEU A 142 -4.71 -6.44 31.38
CA LEU A 142 -4.34 -5.18 32.04
C LEU A 142 -5.50 -4.70 32.92
N ALA A 143 -6.69 -4.55 32.36
CA ALA A 143 -7.86 -4.04 33.09
C ALA A 143 -8.18 -4.89 34.34
N ALA A 144 -7.99 -6.21 34.29
CA ALA A 144 -8.23 -7.10 35.42
C ALA A 144 -7.12 -7.08 36.49
N SER A 145 -5.96 -6.52 36.19
CA SER A 145 -4.79 -6.51 37.07
C SER A 145 -4.39 -5.13 37.59
N LEU A 146 -5.09 -4.07 37.19
CA LEU A 146 -4.80 -2.71 37.65
C LEU A 146 -4.99 -2.56 39.17
N PRO A 147 -3.98 -2.01 39.88
CA PRO A 147 -4.13 -1.62 41.28
C PRO A 147 -5.16 -0.48 41.46
N GLU A 148 -5.72 -0.36 42.67
CA GLU A 148 -6.57 0.79 43.01
C GLU A 148 -5.77 2.10 42.90
N GLY A 149 -6.33 3.10 42.23
CA GLY A 149 -5.69 4.41 42.07
C GLY A 149 -4.66 4.50 40.93
N VAL A 150 -4.56 3.47 40.09
CA VAL A 150 -3.70 3.46 38.89
C VAL A 150 -4.59 3.42 37.65
N ASP A 151 -4.42 4.39 36.76
CA ASP A 151 -4.99 4.36 35.42
C ASP A 151 -4.04 3.57 34.50
N GLY A 152 -4.57 2.68 33.67
CA GLY A 152 -3.76 1.88 32.77
C GLY A 152 -4.35 1.75 31.37
N TYR A 153 -3.47 1.85 30.38
CA TYR A 153 -3.82 1.89 28.97
C TYR A 153 -2.90 0.96 28.17
N VAL A 154 -3.48 0.20 27.23
CA VAL A 154 -2.72 -0.47 26.18
C VAL A 154 -2.73 0.43 24.96
N THR A 155 -1.58 0.98 24.63
CA THR A 155 -1.32 1.84 23.48
C THR A 155 -0.19 1.27 22.62
N GLY A 156 0.39 2.06 21.71
CA GLY A 156 1.30 1.59 20.66
C GLY A 156 0.63 1.57 19.29
N ILE A 157 1.44 1.36 18.26
CA ILE A 157 1.02 1.50 16.86
C ILE A 157 -0.16 0.57 16.52
N ASP A 158 -0.08 -0.71 16.89
CA ASP A 158 -1.15 -1.68 16.62
C ASP A 158 -2.44 -1.34 17.38
N ALA A 159 -2.34 -0.84 18.62
CA ALA A 159 -3.49 -0.44 19.43
C ALA A 159 -4.18 0.79 18.87
N LEU A 160 -3.39 1.76 18.40
CA LEU A 160 -3.89 2.96 17.74
C LEU A 160 -4.57 2.60 16.42
N TYR A 161 -3.95 1.78 15.57
CA TYR A 161 -4.56 1.31 14.31
C TYR A 161 -5.85 0.52 14.54
N ALA A 162 -5.90 -0.37 15.53
CA ALA A 162 -7.10 -1.12 15.87
C ALA A 162 -8.26 -0.17 16.20
N GLU A 163 -8.04 0.82 17.06
CA GLU A 163 -9.07 1.81 17.42
C GLU A 163 -9.41 2.77 16.26
N SER A 164 -8.43 3.16 15.43
CA SER A 164 -8.67 3.94 14.22
C SER A 164 -9.60 3.22 13.26
N SER A 165 -9.44 1.90 13.13
CA SER A 165 -10.27 1.06 12.26
C SER A 165 -11.68 0.83 12.80
N GLU A 166 -11.86 0.83 14.12
CA GLU A 166 -13.16 0.69 14.81
C GLU A 166 -13.94 2.02 14.88
N THR A 167 -13.23 3.15 15.00
CA THR A 167 -13.84 4.48 15.21
C THR A 167 -14.30 5.15 13.90
N ALA A 168 -14.01 4.56 12.74
CA ALA A 168 -14.44 5.03 11.42
C ALA A 168 -15.96 4.81 11.15
N ASP A 169 -16.80 5.13 12.14
CA ASP A 169 -18.28 5.06 12.17
C ASP A 169 -18.87 3.77 12.78
N GLY A 170 -18.49 3.42 14.03
CA GLY A 170 -19.24 2.50 14.91
C GLY A 170 -19.62 1.13 14.31
N GLY A 171 -18.89 0.70 13.29
CA GLY A 171 -19.16 -0.46 12.48
C GLY A 171 -17.89 -1.26 12.30
N GLU A 172 -18.03 -2.58 12.15
CA GLU A 172 -16.95 -3.49 11.79
C GLU A 172 -16.09 -2.89 10.66
N PRO A 173 -14.76 -3.16 10.66
CA PRO A 173 -13.88 -2.71 9.59
C PRO A 173 -14.55 -2.94 8.25
N VAL A 174 -14.66 -1.88 7.43
CA VAL A 174 -15.40 -1.89 6.17
C VAL A 174 -14.92 -3.09 5.36
N SER A 175 -15.69 -4.17 5.38
CA SER A 175 -15.19 -5.42 4.81
C SER A 175 -14.87 -5.19 3.33
N VAL A 176 -13.86 -5.87 2.82
CA VAL A 176 -13.49 -5.87 1.39
C VAL A 176 -14.72 -6.07 0.49
N LEU A 177 -15.74 -6.77 0.98
CA LEU A 177 -17.02 -6.96 0.31
C LEU A 177 -17.82 -5.65 0.15
N VAL A 178 -17.85 -4.79 1.17
CA VAL A 178 -18.54 -3.48 1.12
C VAL A 178 -17.82 -2.56 0.14
N GLU A 179 -16.50 -2.45 0.19
CA GLU A 179 -15.71 -1.65 -0.76
C GLU A 179 -15.90 -2.13 -2.20
N ALA A 180 -15.80 -3.45 -2.43
CA ALA A 180 -16.03 -4.05 -3.75
C ALA A 180 -17.47 -3.81 -4.24
N THR A 181 -18.44 -3.80 -3.33
CA THR A 181 -19.85 -3.51 -3.65
C THR A 181 -20.02 -2.04 -4.05
N ILE A 182 -19.46 -1.09 -3.31
CA ILE A 182 -19.53 0.34 -3.63
C ILE A 182 -18.83 0.63 -4.96
N GLY A 183 -17.60 0.13 -5.15
CA GLY A 183 -16.86 0.30 -6.40
C GLY A 183 -17.56 -0.34 -7.59
N GLY A 184 -18.09 -1.56 -7.42
CA GLY A 184 -18.87 -2.27 -8.44
C GLY A 184 -20.17 -1.55 -8.81
N LEU A 185 -20.89 -1.02 -7.83
CA LEU A 185 -22.08 -0.20 -8.04
C LEU A 185 -21.75 1.12 -8.76
N GLY A 186 -20.67 1.80 -8.35
CA GLY A 186 -20.19 3.01 -9.01
C GLY A 186 -19.85 2.77 -10.48
N ALA A 187 -19.09 1.71 -10.78
CA ALA A 187 -18.79 1.29 -12.14
C ALA A 187 -20.08 0.97 -12.92
N LEU A 188 -21.02 0.25 -12.30
CA LEU A 188 -22.31 -0.07 -12.93
C LEU A 188 -23.11 1.20 -13.28
N VAL A 189 -23.14 2.20 -12.39
CA VAL A 189 -23.77 3.49 -12.65
C VAL A 189 -23.12 4.19 -13.85
N ILE A 190 -21.79 4.26 -13.90
CA ILE A 190 -21.06 4.87 -15.02
C ILE A 190 -21.37 4.12 -16.33
N LEU A 191 -21.33 2.79 -16.33
CA LEU A 191 -21.65 1.97 -17.51
C LEU A 191 -23.09 2.17 -17.97
N LEU A 192 -24.00 2.29 -17.01
CA LEU A 192 -25.43 2.51 -17.24
C LEU A 192 -25.66 3.85 -17.97
N PHE A 193 -25.01 4.92 -17.53
CA PHE A 193 -25.04 6.22 -18.21
C PHE A 193 -24.30 6.21 -19.55
N THR A 194 -23.23 5.43 -19.68
CA THR A 194 -22.42 5.38 -20.91
C THR A 194 -23.14 4.66 -22.06
N PHE A 195 -23.85 3.56 -21.78
CA PHE A 195 -24.42 2.72 -22.85
C PHE A 195 -25.94 2.58 -22.88
N GLY A 196 -26.62 2.78 -21.76
CA GLY A 196 -28.09 2.79 -21.65
C GLY A 196 -28.82 1.48 -21.98
N THR A 197 -28.10 0.39 -22.23
CA THR A 197 -28.65 -0.90 -22.68
C THR A 197 -28.04 -2.04 -21.88
N LEU A 198 -28.87 -2.98 -21.42
CA LEU A 198 -28.45 -4.06 -20.53
C LEU A 198 -27.34 -4.94 -21.15
N PRO A 199 -27.40 -5.37 -22.42
CA PRO A 199 -26.32 -6.16 -23.01
C PRO A 199 -25.01 -5.38 -23.14
N ALA A 200 -25.05 -4.09 -23.45
CA ALA A 200 -23.83 -3.29 -23.57
C ALA A 200 -23.14 -3.04 -22.22
N ILE A 201 -23.89 -3.04 -21.12
CA ILE A 201 -23.38 -2.91 -19.75
C ILE A 201 -22.82 -4.25 -19.25
N ALA A 202 -23.51 -5.36 -19.54
CA ALA A 202 -23.08 -6.68 -19.10
C ALA A 202 -21.75 -7.12 -19.74
N MET A 203 -21.49 -6.70 -20.98
CA MET A 203 -20.33 -7.14 -21.74
C MET A 203 -18.98 -6.74 -21.10
N PRO A 204 -18.71 -5.46 -20.75
CA PRO A 204 -17.50 -5.08 -20.02
C PRO A 204 -17.31 -5.84 -18.71
N LEU A 205 -18.39 -6.05 -17.95
CA LEU A 205 -18.35 -6.79 -16.69
C LEU A 205 -17.98 -8.27 -16.91
N LEU A 206 -18.56 -8.92 -17.92
CA LEU A 206 -18.20 -10.29 -18.28
C LEU A 206 -16.73 -10.42 -18.70
N ILE A 207 -16.21 -9.45 -19.45
CA ILE A 207 -14.80 -9.41 -19.83
C ILE A 207 -13.89 -9.20 -18.62
N ALA A 208 -14.28 -8.31 -17.69
CA ALA A 208 -13.53 -8.09 -16.47
C ALA A 208 -13.50 -9.34 -15.58
N ILE A 209 -14.66 -9.97 -15.33
CA ILE A 209 -14.75 -11.22 -14.55
C ILE A 209 -13.90 -12.31 -15.19
N ALA A 210 -14.02 -12.52 -16.50
CA ALA A 210 -13.22 -13.50 -17.22
C ALA A 210 -11.71 -13.18 -17.13
N SER A 211 -11.33 -11.91 -17.20
CA SER A 211 -9.92 -11.51 -17.14
C SER A 211 -9.33 -11.70 -15.74
N ILE A 212 -10.03 -11.25 -14.70
CA ILE A 212 -9.63 -11.36 -13.30
C ILE A 212 -9.45 -12.84 -12.90
N LEU A 213 -10.47 -13.67 -13.13
CA LEU A 213 -10.45 -15.08 -12.73
C LEU A 213 -9.36 -15.88 -13.48
N ASN A 214 -9.14 -15.59 -14.75
CA ASN A 214 -8.07 -16.24 -15.50
C ASN A 214 -6.69 -15.72 -15.10
N THR A 215 -6.58 -14.46 -14.67
CA THR A 215 -5.33 -13.94 -14.11
C THR A 215 -4.99 -14.67 -12.81
N PHE A 216 -5.97 -14.94 -11.93
CA PHE A 216 -5.76 -15.79 -10.76
C PHE A 216 -5.29 -17.20 -11.11
N SER A 217 -5.79 -17.81 -12.20
CA SER A 217 -5.28 -19.11 -12.65
C SER A 217 -3.78 -19.09 -12.98
N LEU A 218 -3.33 -18.02 -13.65
CA LEU A 218 -1.93 -17.85 -14.01
C LEU A 218 -1.06 -17.51 -12.80
N ILE A 219 -1.57 -16.70 -11.87
CA ILE A 219 -0.89 -16.41 -10.61
C ILE A 219 -0.76 -17.67 -9.77
N TRP A 220 -1.81 -18.50 -9.69
CA TRP A 220 -1.73 -19.78 -9.01
C TRP A 220 -0.63 -20.66 -9.59
N ALA A 221 -0.53 -20.76 -10.92
CA ALA A 221 0.57 -21.45 -11.57
C ALA A 221 1.95 -20.81 -11.25
N LEU A 222 2.01 -19.47 -11.15
CA LEU A 222 3.22 -18.73 -10.79
C LEU A 222 3.68 -19.04 -9.36
N THR A 223 2.77 -19.28 -8.41
CA THR A 223 3.10 -19.65 -7.01
C THR A 223 3.84 -20.99 -6.86
N TYR A 224 3.97 -21.78 -7.93
CA TYR A 224 4.82 -22.98 -7.94
C TYR A 224 6.27 -22.69 -8.36
N VAL A 225 6.52 -21.50 -8.91
CA VAL A 225 7.83 -21.10 -9.43
C VAL A 225 8.48 -20.03 -8.55
N THR A 226 7.68 -19.15 -7.97
CA THR A 226 8.12 -18.05 -7.11
C THR A 226 7.03 -17.71 -6.10
N ASP A 227 7.43 -17.13 -4.97
CA ASP A 227 6.48 -16.56 -4.03
C ASP A 227 5.81 -15.32 -4.63
N VAL A 228 4.52 -15.15 -4.34
CA VAL A 228 3.71 -14.04 -4.84
C VAL A 228 3.05 -13.34 -3.66
N SER A 229 3.33 -12.05 -3.52
CA SER A 229 2.74 -11.21 -2.48
C SER A 229 1.23 -11.12 -2.62
N VAL A 230 0.53 -11.15 -1.49
CA VAL A 230 -0.93 -10.92 -1.42
C VAL A 230 -1.35 -9.59 -2.02
N VAL A 231 -0.48 -8.57 -2.09
CA VAL A 231 -0.81 -7.29 -2.72
C VAL A 231 -1.15 -7.42 -4.21
N VAL A 232 -0.61 -8.46 -4.87
CA VAL A 232 -0.99 -8.78 -6.25
C VAL A 232 -2.48 -9.09 -6.35
N GLN A 233 -3.10 -9.70 -5.33
CA GLN A 233 -4.53 -9.96 -5.29
C GLN A 233 -5.35 -8.67 -5.45
N PHE A 234 -5.01 -7.64 -4.66
CA PHE A 234 -5.69 -6.34 -4.72
C PHE A 234 -5.48 -5.65 -6.07
N LEU A 235 -4.27 -5.73 -6.63
CA LEU A 235 -3.97 -5.18 -7.94
C LEU A 235 -4.74 -5.88 -9.07
N VAL A 236 -4.86 -7.21 -9.03
CA VAL A 236 -5.65 -7.97 -10.00
C VAL A 236 -7.11 -7.53 -9.98
N ALA A 237 -7.68 -7.33 -8.79
CA ALA A 237 -9.05 -6.84 -8.65
C ALA A 237 -9.19 -5.40 -9.16
N LEU A 238 -8.40 -4.46 -8.65
CA LEU A 238 -8.53 -3.02 -8.92
C LEU A 238 -8.12 -2.67 -10.36
N VAL A 239 -6.88 -3.01 -10.74
CA VAL A 239 -6.32 -2.70 -12.07
C VAL A 239 -6.97 -3.57 -13.13
N GLY A 240 -7.21 -4.86 -12.84
CA GLY A 240 -7.82 -5.78 -13.80
C GLY A 240 -9.24 -5.39 -14.17
N LEU A 241 -10.05 -4.96 -13.19
CA LEU A 241 -11.40 -4.47 -13.44
C LEU A 241 -11.38 -3.23 -14.35
N GLY A 242 -10.59 -2.21 -13.98
CA GLY A 242 -10.51 -0.95 -14.73
C GLY A 242 -10.02 -1.14 -16.16
N VAL A 243 -8.89 -1.82 -16.33
CA VAL A 243 -8.25 -2.05 -17.63
C VAL A 243 -9.15 -2.90 -18.54
N ALA A 244 -9.75 -3.97 -18.03
CA ALA A 244 -10.63 -4.82 -18.82
C ALA A 244 -11.91 -4.10 -19.26
N ILE A 245 -12.50 -3.28 -18.37
CA ILE A 245 -13.67 -2.46 -18.70
C ILE A 245 -13.28 -1.46 -19.81
N ASP A 246 -12.21 -0.69 -19.64
CA ASP A 246 -11.79 0.34 -20.60
C ASP A 246 -11.56 -0.23 -22.01
N TYR A 247 -10.91 -1.40 -22.09
CA TYR A 247 -10.68 -2.07 -23.36
C TYR A 247 -11.98 -2.57 -23.98
N ALA A 248 -12.91 -3.06 -23.16
CA ALA A 248 -14.22 -3.44 -23.63
C ALA A 248 -15.04 -2.23 -24.10
N LEU A 249 -14.97 -1.11 -23.39
CA LEU A 249 -15.65 0.14 -23.74
C LEU A 249 -15.26 0.62 -25.12
N LEU A 250 -13.95 0.71 -25.39
CA LEU A 250 -13.43 1.19 -26.67
C LEU A 250 -13.89 0.31 -27.84
N MET A 251 -13.86 -1.01 -27.64
CA MET A 251 -14.29 -1.99 -28.65
C MET A 251 -15.81 -1.95 -28.89
N ILE A 252 -16.61 -1.87 -27.83
CA ILE A 252 -18.07 -1.80 -27.90
C ILE A 252 -18.51 -0.50 -28.56
N PHE A 253 -17.91 0.63 -28.18
CA PHE A 253 -18.20 1.94 -28.77
C PHE A 253 -17.97 1.90 -30.27
N ARG A 254 -16.80 1.40 -30.70
CA ARG A 254 -16.48 1.30 -32.12
C ARG A 254 -17.41 0.34 -32.87
N PHE A 255 -17.71 -0.83 -32.30
CA PHE A 255 -18.64 -1.77 -32.93
C PHE A 255 -20.04 -1.19 -33.11
N ARG A 256 -20.56 -0.48 -32.11
CA ARG A 256 -21.87 0.19 -32.20
C ARG A 256 -21.87 1.34 -33.20
N GLU A 257 -20.76 2.08 -33.31
CA GLU A 257 -20.58 3.14 -34.30
C GLU A 257 -20.63 2.58 -35.73
N GLU A 258 -19.91 1.50 -36.02
CA GLU A 258 -19.94 0.86 -37.35
C GLU A 258 -21.35 0.35 -37.70
N LEU A 259 -22.05 -0.27 -36.75
CA LEU A 259 -23.44 -0.71 -36.94
C LEU A 259 -24.41 0.46 -37.19
N ARG A 260 -24.19 1.62 -36.53
CA ARG A 260 -24.98 2.83 -36.74
C ARG A 260 -24.77 3.43 -38.13
N HIS A 261 -23.57 3.32 -38.69
CA HIS A 261 -23.26 3.72 -40.07
C HIS A 261 -23.74 2.72 -41.12
N GLY A 262 -24.45 1.65 -40.72
CA GLY A 262 -25.06 0.68 -41.64
C GLY A 262 -24.15 -0.48 -42.05
N ALA A 263 -22.99 -0.65 -41.41
CA ALA A 263 -22.14 -1.82 -41.64
C ALA A 263 -22.84 -3.10 -41.20
N ASP A 264 -22.64 -4.18 -41.96
CA ASP A 264 -23.04 -5.52 -41.55
C ASP A 264 -22.12 -6.06 -40.43
N ARG A 265 -22.50 -7.19 -39.81
CA ARG A 265 -21.79 -7.71 -38.62
C ARG A 265 -20.33 -8.06 -38.90
N ASP A 266 -20.05 -8.64 -40.07
CA ASP A 266 -18.70 -9.07 -40.44
C ASP A 266 -17.81 -7.84 -40.71
N THR A 267 -18.32 -6.84 -41.43
CA THR A 267 -17.56 -5.58 -41.63
C THR A 267 -17.35 -4.83 -40.31
N ALA A 268 -18.40 -4.69 -39.50
CA ALA A 268 -18.34 -3.96 -38.23
C ALA A 268 -17.30 -4.55 -37.27
N ILE A 269 -17.23 -5.89 -37.15
CA ILE A 269 -16.25 -6.53 -36.26
C ILE A 269 -14.82 -6.46 -36.80
N VAL A 270 -14.64 -6.55 -38.13
CA VAL A 270 -13.32 -6.41 -38.76
C VAL A 270 -12.77 -5.01 -38.56
N GLU A 271 -13.57 -3.97 -38.78
CA GLU A 271 -13.15 -2.59 -38.59
C GLU A 271 -12.91 -2.24 -37.11
N THR A 272 -13.75 -2.78 -36.22
CA THR A 272 -13.53 -2.69 -34.76
C THR A 272 -12.20 -3.31 -34.35
N MET A 273 -11.88 -4.51 -34.86
CA MET A 273 -10.62 -5.19 -34.54
C MET A 273 -9.40 -4.50 -35.17
N ARG A 274 -9.56 -3.90 -36.35
CA ARG A 274 -8.47 -3.20 -37.05
C ARG A 274 -8.04 -1.94 -36.33
N HIS A 275 -9.00 -1.16 -35.84
CA HIS A 275 -8.75 0.10 -35.15
C HIS A 275 -8.71 -0.08 -33.64
N GLY A 276 -9.83 -0.50 -33.04
CA GLY A 276 -9.97 -0.66 -31.60
C GLY A 276 -9.06 -1.75 -31.03
N GLY A 277 -9.05 -2.92 -31.65
CA GLY A 277 -8.24 -4.04 -31.16
C GLY A 277 -6.73 -3.75 -31.19
N ARG A 278 -6.27 -3.00 -32.20
CA ARG A 278 -4.86 -2.56 -32.28
C ARG A 278 -4.54 -1.56 -31.18
N SER A 279 -5.44 -0.61 -30.91
CA SER A 279 -5.27 0.36 -29.82
C SER A 279 -5.23 -0.33 -28.44
N VAL A 280 -6.07 -1.34 -28.22
CA VAL A 280 -6.08 -2.15 -26.99
C VAL A 280 -4.74 -2.87 -26.79
N ILE A 281 -4.18 -3.50 -27.82
CA ILE A 281 -2.86 -4.17 -27.71
C ILE A 281 -1.77 -3.18 -27.34
N VAL A 282 -1.74 -1.99 -27.97
CA VAL A 282 -0.73 -0.97 -27.68
C VAL A 282 -0.88 -0.46 -26.24
N SER A 283 -2.11 -0.13 -25.82
CA SER A 283 -2.42 0.35 -24.48
C SER A 283 -2.08 -0.70 -23.40
N GLY A 284 -2.50 -1.95 -23.59
CA GLY A 284 -2.19 -3.02 -22.64
C GLY A 284 -0.71 -3.36 -22.58
N SER A 285 0.00 -3.27 -23.70
CA SER A 285 1.47 -3.44 -23.70
C SER A 285 2.16 -2.33 -22.92
N THR A 286 1.69 -1.07 -23.02
CA THR A 286 2.25 0.04 -22.23
C THR A 286 2.02 -0.14 -20.73
N VAL A 287 0.83 -0.59 -20.31
CA VAL A 287 0.54 -0.87 -18.89
C VAL A 287 1.35 -2.07 -18.39
N ALA A 288 1.43 -3.15 -19.18
CA ALA A 288 2.20 -4.35 -18.87
C ALA A 288 3.69 -4.00 -18.64
N VAL A 289 4.25 -3.17 -19.51
CA VAL A 289 5.62 -2.67 -19.37
C VAL A 289 5.81 -1.83 -18.11
N GLY A 290 4.85 -0.95 -17.80
CA GLY A 290 4.88 -0.13 -16.59
C GLY A 290 4.96 -0.99 -15.34
N LEU A 291 4.10 -1.99 -15.21
CA LEU A 291 4.13 -2.93 -14.09
C LEU A 291 5.41 -3.76 -14.09
N LEU A 292 5.82 -4.31 -15.24
CA LEU A 292 7.04 -5.12 -15.33
C LEU A 292 8.30 -4.37 -14.91
N SER A 293 8.34 -3.04 -15.06
CA SER A 293 9.49 -2.22 -14.65
C SER A 293 9.80 -2.30 -13.16
N MET A 294 8.82 -2.64 -12.32
CA MET A 294 9.00 -2.82 -10.89
C MET A 294 9.99 -3.94 -10.54
N ILE A 295 10.27 -4.86 -11.47
CA ILE A 295 11.28 -5.91 -11.28
C ILE A 295 12.70 -5.36 -11.02
N ILE A 296 12.97 -4.12 -11.46
CA ILE A 296 14.26 -3.43 -11.28
C ILE A 296 14.51 -3.14 -9.79
N VAL A 297 13.47 -2.92 -9.00
CA VAL A 297 13.60 -2.63 -7.57
C VAL A 297 14.01 -3.91 -6.84
N PRO A 298 15.05 -3.90 -6.00
CA PRO A 298 15.58 -5.09 -5.34
C PRO A 298 14.78 -5.52 -4.09
N VAL A 299 13.47 -5.27 -4.10
CA VAL A 299 12.57 -5.59 -2.99
C VAL A 299 11.63 -6.72 -3.46
N PRO A 300 11.65 -7.92 -2.84
CA PRO A 300 10.86 -9.08 -3.28
C PRO A 300 9.38 -8.77 -3.49
N PHE A 301 8.79 -8.06 -2.53
CA PHE A 301 7.41 -7.57 -2.59
C PHE A 301 7.11 -6.78 -3.87
N ILE A 302 7.96 -5.81 -4.23
CA ILE A 302 7.79 -4.96 -5.43
C ILE A 302 8.02 -5.76 -6.72
N ARG A 303 8.98 -6.70 -6.72
CA ARG A 303 9.20 -7.61 -7.85
C ARG A 303 7.99 -8.50 -8.10
N SER A 304 7.37 -9.01 -7.04
CA SER A 304 6.14 -9.79 -7.12
C SER A 304 5.02 -8.97 -7.78
N ILE A 305 4.87 -7.69 -7.41
CA ILE A 305 3.94 -6.78 -8.07
C ILE A 305 4.23 -6.67 -9.57
N GLY A 306 5.50 -6.53 -9.97
CA GLY A 306 5.84 -6.44 -11.39
C GLY A 306 5.56 -7.71 -12.18
N ILE A 307 5.89 -8.88 -11.64
CA ILE A 307 5.70 -10.18 -12.30
C ILE A 307 4.23 -10.60 -12.31
N GLY A 308 3.52 -10.48 -11.19
CA GLY A 308 2.09 -10.77 -11.12
C GLY A 308 1.26 -9.72 -11.88
N GLY A 309 1.66 -8.46 -11.77
CA GLY A 309 1.01 -7.32 -12.40
C GLY A 309 1.00 -7.38 -13.93
N VAL A 310 2.07 -7.87 -14.57
CA VAL A 310 2.12 -7.98 -16.05
C VAL A 310 1.04 -8.91 -16.61
N LEU A 311 0.60 -9.90 -15.82
CA LEU A 311 -0.44 -10.84 -16.22
C LEU A 311 -1.80 -10.17 -16.35
N ILE A 312 -2.08 -9.14 -15.55
CA ILE A 312 -3.35 -8.40 -15.52
C ILE A 312 -3.68 -7.81 -16.90
N PRO A 313 -2.89 -6.87 -17.47
CA PRO A 313 -3.16 -6.33 -18.80
C PRO A 313 -2.97 -7.38 -19.90
N ALA A 314 -2.08 -8.37 -19.74
CA ALA A 314 -1.89 -9.41 -20.74
C ALA A 314 -3.17 -10.24 -20.95
N VAL A 315 -3.77 -10.74 -19.88
CA VAL A 315 -5.02 -11.50 -19.92
C VAL A 315 -6.18 -10.60 -20.36
N SER A 316 -6.23 -9.35 -19.88
CA SER A 316 -7.27 -8.39 -20.27
C SER A 316 -7.25 -8.07 -21.77
N VAL A 317 -6.06 -7.87 -22.36
CA VAL A 317 -5.90 -7.70 -23.81
C VAL A 317 -6.36 -8.96 -24.55
N LEU A 318 -5.96 -10.14 -24.09
CA LEU A 318 -6.38 -11.40 -24.71
C LEU A 318 -7.90 -11.56 -24.70
N ALA A 319 -8.55 -11.30 -23.57
CA ALA A 319 -10.01 -11.33 -23.46
C ALA A 319 -10.67 -10.29 -24.38
N ALA A 320 -10.16 -9.06 -24.41
CA ALA A 320 -10.69 -7.97 -25.24
C ALA A 320 -10.54 -8.19 -26.75
N ILE A 321 -9.55 -8.96 -27.21
CA ILE A 321 -9.35 -9.26 -28.64
C ILE A 321 -9.83 -10.66 -29.07
N THR A 322 -10.27 -11.50 -28.13
CA THR A 322 -10.78 -12.86 -28.44
C THR A 322 -12.21 -13.07 -27.94
N LEU A 323 -12.44 -13.02 -26.63
CA LEU A 323 -13.75 -13.25 -26.03
C LEU A 323 -14.75 -12.17 -26.44
N LEU A 324 -14.36 -10.91 -26.32
CA LEU A 324 -15.24 -9.79 -26.60
C LEU A 324 -15.73 -9.77 -28.06
N PRO A 325 -14.86 -9.88 -29.09
CA PRO A 325 -15.32 -9.93 -30.48
C PRO A 325 -16.24 -11.11 -30.77
N ALA A 326 -15.98 -12.28 -30.16
CA ALA A 326 -16.85 -13.44 -30.31
C ALA A 326 -18.25 -13.16 -29.76
N LEU A 327 -18.34 -12.59 -28.56
CA LEU A 327 -19.61 -12.19 -27.95
C LEU A 327 -20.32 -11.10 -28.76
N LEU A 328 -19.61 -10.04 -29.18
CA LEU A 328 -20.16 -8.96 -30.01
C LEU A 328 -20.74 -9.48 -31.32
N TYR A 329 -20.05 -10.40 -31.97
CA TYR A 329 -20.53 -11.01 -33.20
C TYR A 329 -21.80 -11.85 -32.99
N THR A 330 -21.87 -12.61 -31.88
CA THR A 330 -23.07 -13.40 -31.55
C THR A 330 -24.30 -12.51 -31.27
N LEU A 331 -24.13 -11.40 -30.56
CA LEU A 331 -25.20 -10.45 -30.28
C LEU A 331 -25.58 -9.65 -31.54
N GLY A 332 -24.58 -9.17 -32.28
CA GLY A 332 -24.77 -8.27 -33.41
C GLY A 332 -25.60 -7.04 -33.01
N PRO A 333 -26.64 -6.67 -33.77
CA PRO A 333 -27.52 -5.54 -33.45
C PRO A 333 -28.24 -5.63 -32.09
N ARG A 334 -28.35 -6.85 -31.52
CA ARG A 334 -29.01 -7.06 -30.22
C ARG A 334 -28.22 -6.46 -29.04
N ILE A 335 -27.00 -5.99 -29.26
CA ILE A 335 -26.28 -5.20 -28.25
C ILE A 335 -27.05 -3.93 -27.85
N ASN A 336 -27.86 -3.39 -28.77
CA ASN A 336 -28.73 -2.25 -28.51
C ASN A 336 -30.13 -2.65 -28.01
N SER A 337 -30.33 -3.93 -27.68
CA SER A 337 -31.61 -4.44 -27.16
C SER A 337 -31.75 -4.16 -25.66
N VAL A 338 -32.99 -4.19 -25.16
CA VAL A 338 -33.33 -3.97 -23.74
C VAL A 338 -32.72 -2.68 -23.18
N ARG A 339 -33.35 -1.55 -23.54
CA ARG A 339 -32.95 -0.22 -23.04
C ARG A 339 -33.42 -0.05 -21.60
N VAL A 340 -32.49 0.35 -20.74
CA VAL A 340 -32.73 0.61 -19.32
C VAL A 340 -32.79 2.11 -19.05
N LEU A 341 -32.16 2.94 -19.91
CA LEU A 341 -32.29 4.40 -19.86
C LEU A 341 -32.99 5.01 -21.09
N PRO A 342 -33.66 6.17 -20.90
CA PRO A 342 -34.19 6.98 -21.99
C PRO A 342 -33.09 7.39 -22.96
N ARG A 343 -33.39 7.35 -24.28
CA ARG A 343 -32.47 7.80 -25.35
C ARG A 343 -31.91 9.19 -25.09
N ARG A 344 -32.72 10.11 -24.58
CA ARG A 344 -32.33 11.51 -24.34
C ARG A 344 -31.19 11.69 -23.32
N LEU A 345 -31.00 10.74 -22.41
CA LEU A 345 -29.97 10.81 -21.36
C LEU A 345 -28.63 10.19 -21.81
N VAL A 346 -28.65 9.30 -22.81
CA VAL A 346 -27.47 8.51 -23.23
C VAL A 346 -27.01 8.92 -24.64
N GLU A 347 -27.96 9.12 -25.55
CA GLU A 347 -27.76 9.73 -26.88
C GLU A 347 -28.00 11.24 -26.72
N GLY A 348 -27.11 11.92 -25.98
CA GLY A 348 -27.06 13.38 -25.97
C GLY A 348 -26.87 13.88 -27.40
N SER A 349 -27.59 14.94 -27.80
CA SER A 349 -27.76 15.44 -29.18
C SER A 349 -26.65 14.99 -30.14
N ASP A 350 -26.99 14.10 -31.08
CA ASP A 350 -26.12 13.49 -32.12
C ASP A 350 -25.37 14.49 -33.03
N ASP A 351 -25.45 15.79 -32.74
CA ASP A 351 -24.74 16.84 -33.45
C ASP A 351 -23.45 17.17 -32.69
N PRO A 352 -22.28 16.60 -33.09
CA PRO A 352 -20.99 16.92 -32.49
C PRO A 352 -20.67 18.43 -32.54
N GLU A 353 -21.38 19.23 -33.35
CA GLU A 353 -21.21 20.67 -33.43
C GLU A 353 -22.01 21.47 -32.38
N LYS A 354 -22.96 20.87 -31.67
CA LYS A 354 -23.85 21.61 -30.73
C LYS A 354 -23.66 21.25 -29.24
N GLY A 355 -22.81 20.27 -28.94
CA GLY A 355 -22.58 19.78 -27.58
C GLY A 355 -21.79 20.73 -26.66
N PHE A 356 -21.89 20.50 -25.35
CA PHE A 356 -21.03 21.13 -24.33
C PHE A 356 -19.54 20.97 -24.65
N TRP A 357 -19.12 19.75 -25.04
CA TRP A 357 -17.74 19.44 -25.40
C TRP A 357 -17.24 20.24 -26.62
N ASN A 358 -18.10 20.51 -27.61
CA ASN A 358 -17.71 21.35 -28.74
C ASN A 358 -17.46 22.80 -28.33
N ARG A 359 -18.35 23.36 -27.49
CA ARG A 359 -18.17 24.71 -26.94
C ARG A 359 -16.89 24.80 -26.11
N TRP A 360 -16.61 23.78 -25.31
CA TRP A 360 -15.37 23.68 -24.54
C TRP A 360 -14.14 23.60 -25.45
N ALA A 361 -14.13 22.70 -26.44
CA ALA A 361 -13.04 22.58 -27.39
C ALA A 361 -12.79 23.89 -28.17
N HIS A 362 -13.86 24.53 -28.65
CA HIS A 362 -13.78 25.85 -29.29
C HIS A 362 -13.24 26.93 -28.35
N LEU A 363 -13.59 26.93 -27.06
CA LEU A 363 -13.04 27.86 -26.08
C LEU A 363 -11.51 27.68 -25.95
N VAL A 364 -11.07 26.43 -25.79
CA VAL A 364 -9.65 26.06 -25.67
C VAL A 364 -8.87 26.48 -26.92
N VAL A 365 -9.39 26.19 -28.11
CA VAL A 365 -8.75 26.52 -29.40
C VAL A 365 -8.79 28.03 -29.70
N ARG A 366 -9.84 28.74 -29.29
CA ARG A 366 -9.96 30.20 -29.48
C ARG A 366 -9.04 30.99 -28.55
N ARG A 367 -8.77 30.49 -27.34
CA ARG A 367 -7.91 31.15 -26.35
C ARG A 367 -6.86 30.18 -25.79
N PRO A 368 -5.90 29.71 -26.63
CA PRO A 368 -4.95 28.70 -26.21
C PRO A 368 -3.99 29.22 -25.14
N LEU A 369 -3.52 30.47 -25.22
CA LEU A 369 -2.55 31.02 -24.27
C LEU A 369 -3.14 31.19 -22.84
N PRO A 370 -4.30 31.84 -22.64
CA PRO A 370 -4.88 31.95 -21.30
C PRO A 370 -5.25 30.59 -20.70
N VAL A 371 -5.79 29.68 -21.51
CA VAL A 371 -6.17 28.33 -21.05
C VAL A 371 -4.94 27.52 -20.69
N ALA A 372 -3.89 27.55 -21.51
CA ALA A 372 -2.62 26.89 -21.20
C ALA A 372 -1.96 27.49 -19.96
N ALA A 373 -1.99 28.82 -19.79
CA ALA A 373 -1.45 29.48 -18.61
C ALA A 373 -2.22 29.09 -17.33
N ALA A 374 -3.55 29.05 -17.39
CA ALA A 374 -4.37 28.61 -16.26
C ALA A 374 -4.12 27.13 -15.92
N GLY A 375 -4.10 26.25 -16.92
CA GLY A 375 -3.79 24.83 -16.73
C GLY A 375 -2.38 24.62 -16.18
N LEU A 376 -1.39 25.35 -16.69
CA LEU A 376 -0.01 25.31 -16.20
C LEU A 376 0.08 25.82 -14.76
N ALA A 377 -0.65 26.87 -14.40
CA ALA A 377 -0.67 27.38 -13.02
C ALA A 377 -1.24 26.34 -12.04
N ILE A 378 -2.35 25.68 -12.40
CA ILE A 378 -2.95 24.61 -11.58
C ILE A 378 -1.96 23.45 -11.43
N VAL A 379 -1.40 22.98 -12.54
CA VAL A 379 -0.45 21.86 -12.53
C VAL A 379 0.83 22.23 -11.78
N ALA A 380 1.35 23.45 -11.91
CA ALA A 380 2.52 23.92 -11.18
C ALA A 380 2.26 23.98 -9.67
N ALA A 381 1.06 24.41 -9.25
CA ALA A 381 0.67 24.39 -7.84
C ALA A 381 0.61 22.95 -7.30
N LEU A 382 0.05 22.01 -8.06
CA LEU A 382 0.03 20.59 -7.66
C LEU A 382 1.44 20.00 -7.63
N LEU A 383 2.28 20.27 -8.64
CA LEU A 383 3.68 19.83 -8.66
C LEU A 383 4.48 20.38 -7.47
N PHE A 384 4.22 21.61 -7.04
CA PHE A 384 4.83 22.20 -5.84
C PHE A 384 4.53 21.38 -4.57
N TYR A 385 3.32 20.83 -4.46
CA TYR A 385 3.02 19.86 -3.40
C TYR A 385 3.65 18.49 -3.66
N GLY A 386 3.64 18.01 -4.91
CA GLY A 386 4.18 16.70 -5.28
C GLY A 386 5.67 16.54 -4.95
N VAL A 387 6.48 17.61 -5.06
CA VAL A 387 7.90 17.58 -4.67
C VAL A 387 8.14 17.56 -3.15
N GLN A 388 7.10 17.79 -2.34
CA GLN A 388 7.16 17.75 -0.87
C GLN A 388 6.73 16.40 -0.28
N LEU A 389 6.50 15.41 -1.16
CA LEU A 389 6.12 14.05 -0.79
C LEU A 389 7.06 13.51 0.29
N ASN A 390 6.46 13.08 1.39
CA ASN A 390 7.14 12.43 2.49
C ASN A 390 6.73 10.96 2.52
N ALA A 391 7.56 10.09 1.94
CA ALA A 391 7.34 8.65 2.09
C ALA A 391 7.76 8.20 3.49
N GLY A 392 6.83 7.59 4.21
CA GLY A 392 7.00 7.05 5.55
C GLY A 392 5.67 6.55 6.10
N ASP A 393 5.72 5.78 7.17
CA ASP A 393 4.56 5.41 7.95
C ASP A 393 3.93 6.62 8.64
N VAL A 394 2.64 6.48 8.96
CA VAL A 394 1.92 7.45 9.79
C VAL A 394 2.51 7.41 11.21
N GLN A 395 2.79 8.59 11.75
CA GLN A 395 3.28 8.71 13.13
C GLN A 395 2.15 8.41 14.11
N ALA A 396 2.48 7.93 15.31
CA ALA A 396 1.50 7.57 16.33
C ALA A 396 0.54 8.72 16.67
N LYS A 397 1.05 9.96 16.69
CA LYS A 397 0.28 11.18 16.97
C LYS A 397 -0.72 11.58 15.88
N ASP A 398 -0.50 11.13 14.64
CA ASP A 398 -1.28 11.53 13.46
C ASP A 398 -2.33 10.47 13.09
N LEU A 399 -2.41 9.36 13.85
CA LEU A 399 -3.43 8.34 13.66
C LEU A 399 -4.81 8.87 14.10
N PRO A 400 -5.85 8.79 13.24
CA PRO A 400 -7.21 9.21 13.58
C PRO A 400 -7.82 8.31 14.64
N GLY A 401 -8.61 8.89 15.55
CA GLY A 401 -9.48 8.11 16.41
C GLY A 401 -9.63 8.73 17.79
N GLY A 402 -10.31 7.97 18.65
CA GLY A 402 -10.42 8.24 20.07
C GLY A 402 -10.59 6.92 20.80
N GLY A 403 -10.42 6.93 22.12
CA GLY A 403 -10.51 5.73 22.94
C GLY A 403 -9.27 5.50 23.80
N PRO A 404 -9.24 4.39 24.55
CA PRO A 404 -8.21 4.13 25.54
C PRO A 404 -6.78 4.09 24.99
N ALA A 405 -6.54 3.63 23.74
CA ALA A 405 -5.19 3.62 23.19
C ALA A 405 -4.70 5.05 22.86
N HIS A 406 -5.59 5.90 22.36
CA HIS A 406 -5.30 7.31 22.09
C HIS A 406 -5.08 8.10 23.40
N GLU A 407 -5.90 7.83 24.42
CA GLU A 407 -5.70 8.37 25.77
C GLU A 407 -4.36 7.93 26.37
N GLY A 408 -3.99 6.65 26.25
CA GLY A 408 -2.71 6.14 26.71
C GLY A 408 -1.52 6.82 26.04
N ALA A 409 -1.56 7.01 24.72
CA ALA A 409 -0.51 7.74 23.99
C ALA A 409 -0.43 9.20 24.43
N GLN A 410 -1.58 9.83 24.69
CA GLN A 410 -1.62 11.20 25.22
C GLN A 410 -1.04 11.29 26.63
N VAL A 411 -1.34 10.33 27.52
CA VAL A 411 -0.78 10.26 28.87
C VAL A 411 0.76 10.19 28.85
N LEU A 412 1.34 9.41 27.94
CA LEU A 412 2.80 9.35 27.78
C LEU A 412 3.36 10.70 27.32
N ARG A 413 2.76 11.30 26.28
CA ARG A 413 3.19 12.61 25.76
C ARG A 413 3.10 13.72 26.79
N ASP A 414 1.99 13.81 27.51
CA ASP A 414 1.76 14.83 28.54
C ASP A 414 2.76 14.71 29.70
N ALA A 415 3.28 13.49 29.95
CA ALA A 415 4.29 13.20 30.95
C ALA A 415 5.73 13.37 30.46
N GLY A 416 5.93 13.84 29.21
CA GLY A 416 7.26 14.05 28.61
C GLY A 416 7.89 12.79 28.02
N ILE A 417 7.20 11.64 28.02
CA ILE A 417 7.66 10.42 27.37
C ILE A 417 7.44 10.58 25.87
N THR A 418 8.52 10.43 25.10
CA THR A 418 8.52 10.67 23.64
C THR A 418 7.76 9.59 22.87
N ASP A 419 7.20 9.94 21.71
CA ASP A 419 6.54 8.97 20.82
C ASP A 419 7.50 7.87 20.30
N GLY A 420 8.82 8.02 20.49
CA GLY A 420 9.81 6.95 20.26
C GLY A 420 9.55 5.68 21.09
N ALA A 421 8.79 5.76 22.19
CA ALA A 421 8.33 4.61 22.96
C ALA A 421 7.48 3.63 22.13
N HIS A 422 6.73 4.13 21.14
CA HIS A 422 5.85 3.32 20.29
C HIS A 422 6.58 2.62 19.12
N LYS A 423 7.73 3.14 18.72
CA LYS A 423 8.58 2.59 17.65
C LYS A 423 10.07 2.69 18.03
N PRO A 424 10.53 1.95 19.05
CA PRO A 424 11.91 2.02 19.50
C PRO A 424 12.87 1.40 18.49
N PHE A 425 14.11 1.87 18.49
CA PHE A 425 15.21 1.16 17.84
C PHE A 425 15.58 -0.08 18.65
N GLN A 426 15.95 -1.14 17.94
CA GLN A 426 16.59 -2.30 18.55
C GLN A 426 18.01 -2.42 18.04
N VAL A 427 18.98 -2.32 18.93
CA VAL A 427 20.39 -2.53 18.61
C VAL A 427 20.74 -3.97 18.98
N VAL A 428 20.98 -4.77 17.95
CA VAL A 428 21.34 -6.19 18.08
C VAL A 428 22.83 -6.30 18.34
N VAL A 429 23.19 -6.89 19.47
CA VAL A 429 24.58 -7.14 19.89
C VAL A 429 24.83 -8.65 19.90
N GLU A 430 25.74 -9.11 19.05
CA GLU A 430 26.07 -10.53 18.88
C GLU A 430 27.51 -10.79 19.31
N GLY A 431 27.76 -11.83 20.11
CA GLY A 431 29.09 -12.15 20.61
C GLY A 431 29.15 -12.46 22.11
N ALA A 432 28.00 -12.76 22.73
CA ALA A 432 27.88 -13.05 24.16
C ALA A 432 28.41 -11.91 25.05
N ALA A 433 28.05 -10.67 24.71
CA ALA A 433 28.37 -9.49 25.51
C ALA A 433 27.85 -9.61 26.95
N THR A 434 28.65 -9.20 27.92
CA THR A 434 28.27 -9.20 29.34
C THR A 434 27.21 -8.12 29.63
N PRO A 435 26.49 -8.18 30.76
CA PRO A 435 25.57 -7.11 31.15
C PRO A 435 26.22 -5.72 31.18
N GLU A 436 27.44 -5.61 31.72
CA GLU A 436 28.15 -4.33 31.80
C GLU A 436 28.56 -3.81 30.41
N GLN A 437 28.81 -4.72 29.47
CA GLN A 437 29.10 -4.36 28.08
C GLN A 437 27.85 -3.82 27.39
N LEU A 438 26.68 -4.41 27.63
CA LEU A 438 25.41 -3.97 27.06
C LEU A 438 24.92 -2.66 27.66
N GLU A 439 25.15 -2.44 28.96
CA GLU A 439 24.93 -1.14 29.60
C GLU A 439 25.81 -0.05 28.98
N ARG A 440 27.08 -0.34 28.65
CA ARG A 440 27.92 0.64 27.92
C ARG A 440 27.37 0.96 26.54
N VAL A 441 26.83 -0.01 25.83
CA VAL A 441 26.14 0.24 24.55
C VAL A 441 24.92 1.14 24.76
N ALA A 442 24.10 0.85 25.78
CA ALA A 442 22.96 1.70 26.14
C ALA A 442 23.41 3.13 26.46
N SER A 443 24.43 3.33 27.29
CA SER A 443 24.95 4.67 27.60
C SER A 443 25.45 5.42 26.36
N ARG A 444 26.07 4.73 25.40
CA ARG A 444 26.47 5.36 24.13
C ARG A 444 25.28 5.80 23.28
N LEU A 445 24.25 4.97 23.24
CA LEU A 445 23.01 5.31 22.53
C LEU A 445 22.33 6.51 23.19
N ASP A 446 22.29 6.54 24.52
CA ASP A 446 21.74 7.63 25.32
C ASP A 446 22.44 8.97 25.07
N GLU A 447 23.77 8.98 24.93
CA GLU A 447 24.55 10.18 24.59
C GLU A 447 24.38 10.66 23.14
N THR A 448 23.65 9.91 22.31
CA THR A 448 23.50 10.20 20.87
C THR A 448 22.41 11.24 20.63
N GLU A 449 22.74 12.30 19.89
CA GLU A 449 21.75 13.29 19.46
C GLU A 449 20.58 12.61 18.73
N GLY A 450 19.34 12.92 19.15
CA GLY A 450 18.12 12.32 18.60
C GLY A 450 17.63 11.07 19.34
N ILE A 451 18.34 10.61 20.36
CA ILE A 451 17.91 9.58 21.32
C ILE A 451 17.49 10.26 22.63
N ALA A 452 16.33 9.88 23.15
CA ALA A 452 15.77 10.36 24.42
C ALA A 452 16.22 9.48 25.59
N GLY A 453 16.50 8.21 25.33
CA GLY A 453 17.13 7.30 26.26
C GLY A 453 17.32 5.91 25.69
N ALA A 454 18.08 5.07 26.38
CA ALA A 454 18.32 3.70 25.96
C ALA A 454 18.51 2.79 27.18
N ALA A 455 18.03 1.54 27.05
CA ALA A 455 18.12 0.54 28.10
C ALA A 455 18.56 -0.81 27.53
N ALA A 456 19.18 -1.64 28.37
CA ALA A 456 19.61 -3.00 28.02
C ALA A 456 18.84 -4.06 28.83
N PRO A 457 17.62 -4.44 28.42
CA PRO A 457 16.78 -5.34 29.22
C PRO A 457 17.45 -6.70 29.45
N PRO A 458 17.45 -7.22 30.69
CA PRO A 458 18.06 -8.52 30.99
C PRO A 458 17.34 -9.69 30.32
N THR A 459 16.04 -9.50 30.03
CA THR A 459 15.17 -10.47 29.35
C THR A 459 15.42 -10.55 27.84
N ALA A 460 16.18 -9.62 27.26
CA ALA A 460 16.39 -9.51 25.82
C ALA A 460 17.67 -10.21 25.34
N ARG A 461 17.95 -11.42 25.86
CA ARG A 461 19.21 -12.13 25.61
C ARG A 461 19.00 -13.63 25.44
N ALA A 462 19.52 -14.19 24.36
CA ALA A 462 19.51 -15.63 24.08
C ALA A 462 20.63 -16.01 23.12
N ASP A 463 21.29 -17.16 23.36
CA ASP A 463 22.26 -17.78 22.45
C ASP A 463 23.33 -16.81 21.89
N GLY A 464 23.91 -16.01 22.79
CA GLY A 464 24.97 -15.04 22.48
C GLY A 464 24.53 -13.80 21.71
N LEU A 465 23.21 -13.62 21.50
CA LEU A 465 22.58 -12.40 20.99
C LEU A 465 21.90 -11.66 22.14
N ALA A 466 22.00 -10.33 22.14
CA ALA A 466 21.31 -9.44 23.05
C ALA A 466 20.70 -8.26 22.29
N LEU A 467 19.62 -7.69 22.80
CA LEU A 467 19.03 -6.45 22.28
C LEU A 467 19.23 -5.32 23.29
N VAL A 468 19.59 -4.15 22.78
CA VAL A 468 19.57 -2.89 23.50
C VAL A 468 18.51 -2.01 22.85
N GLU A 469 17.58 -1.50 23.64
CA GLU A 469 16.51 -0.63 23.17
C GLU A 469 16.93 0.82 23.25
N ALA A 470 16.62 1.60 22.22
CA ALA A 470 16.82 3.05 22.22
C ALA A 470 15.56 3.77 21.73
N PHE A 471 15.15 4.79 22.47
CA PHE A 471 13.96 5.58 22.21
C PHE A 471 14.37 6.88 21.54
N SER A 472 13.83 7.17 20.36
CA SER A 472 14.09 8.44 19.67
C SER A 472 13.36 9.61 20.35
N THR A 473 13.93 10.81 20.26
CA THR A 473 13.28 12.05 20.74
C THR A 473 12.01 12.44 19.98
N THR A 474 11.79 11.82 18.82
CA THR A 474 10.60 11.98 17.97
C THR A 474 10.05 10.60 17.59
N ASP A 475 8.91 10.54 16.89
CA ASP A 475 8.38 9.27 16.37
C ASP A 475 9.39 8.57 15.43
N GLY A 476 9.41 7.24 15.45
CA GLY A 476 10.30 6.42 14.61
C GLY A 476 10.12 6.63 13.10
N SER A 477 8.96 7.12 12.69
CA SER A 477 8.58 7.39 11.28
C SER A 477 8.81 8.86 10.86
N SER A 478 9.30 9.70 11.78
CA SER A 478 9.54 11.12 11.51
C SER A 478 10.67 11.33 10.48
N ARG A 479 10.70 12.50 9.84
CA ARG A 479 11.81 12.83 8.91
C ARG A 479 13.12 13.00 9.66
N GLU A 480 13.03 13.54 10.87
CA GLU A 480 14.15 13.82 11.77
C GLU A 480 14.87 12.51 12.16
N THR A 481 14.10 11.45 12.40
CA THR A 481 14.62 10.11 12.77
C THR A 481 15.55 9.52 11.71
N LYS A 482 15.41 9.89 10.42
CA LYS A 482 16.35 9.44 9.37
C LYS A 482 17.79 9.84 9.66
N THR A 483 18.01 11.05 10.18
CA THR A 483 19.36 11.50 10.56
C THR A 483 19.89 10.75 11.78
N THR A 484 19.01 10.41 12.73
CA THR A 484 19.35 9.57 13.87
C THR A 484 19.75 8.16 13.42
N ILE A 485 19.01 7.55 12.49
CA ILE A 485 19.36 6.24 11.91
C ILE A 485 20.76 6.26 11.28
N THR A 486 21.06 7.27 10.46
CA THR A 486 22.39 7.42 9.85
C THR A 486 23.48 7.52 10.92
N ARG A 487 23.30 8.38 11.93
CA ARG A 487 24.26 8.55 13.04
C ARG A 487 24.46 7.24 13.83
N LEU A 488 23.38 6.54 14.15
CA LEU A 488 23.44 5.26 14.84
C LEU A 488 24.24 4.22 14.04
N LYS A 489 24.02 4.15 12.72
CA LYS A 489 24.65 3.15 11.84
C LYS A 489 26.09 3.47 11.46
N GLU A 490 26.38 4.74 11.16
CA GLU A 490 27.69 5.14 10.64
C GLU A 490 28.70 5.50 11.74
N ASP A 491 28.22 5.97 12.90
CA ASP A 491 29.08 6.42 13.99
C ASP A 491 28.98 5.51 15.23
N VAL A 492 27.76 5.32 15.77
CA VAL A 492 27.58 4.71 17.10
C VAL A 492 27.80 3.21 17.11
N ALA A 493 27.19 2.47 16.18
CA ALA A 493 27.33 1.01 16.11
C ALA A 493 28.79 0.57 15.84
N PRO A 494 29.51 1.15 14.86
CA PRO A 494 30.93 0.83 14.66
C PRO A 494 31.81 1.18 15.86
N ALA A 495 31.54 2.31 16.53
CA ALA A 495 32.26 2.68 17.75
C ALA A 495 32.01 1.67 18.88
N ALA A 496 30.76 1.28 19.11
CA ALA A 496 30.41 0.26 20.10
C ALA A 496 31.04 -1.10 19.79
N GLU A 497 31.02 -1.55 18.53
CA GLU A 497 31.66 -2.78 18.07
C GLU A 497 33.17 -2.78 18.35
N SER A 498 33.84 -1.66 18.11
CA SER A 498 35.29 -1.53 18.35
C SER A 498 35.68 -1.71 19.82
N GLU A 499 34.79 -1.37 20.75
CA GLU A 499 35.03 -1.47 22.19
C GLU A 499 34.69 -2.83 22.78
N LEU A 500 33.81 -3.58 22.12
CA LEU A 500 33.33 -4.87 22.58
C LEU A 500 34.23 -6.03 22.15
N ALA A 501 35.32 -5.76 21.41
CA ALA A 501 36.39 -6.70 21.07
C ALA A 501 35.90 -8.12 20.70
N GLY A 502 35.13 -8.20 19.60
CA GLY A 502 34.60 -9.47 19.07
C GLY A 502 33.08 -9.60 19.09
N ALA A 503 32.36 -8.56 19.53
CA ALA A 503 30.92 -8.48 19.37
C ALA A 503 30.52 -7.61 18.18
N GLN A 504 29.60 -8.09 17.36
CA GLN A 504 29.01 -7.33 16.25
C GLN A 504 27.82 -6.52 16.78
N VAL A 505 27.73 -5.24 16.40
CA VAL A 505 26.64 -4.34 16.79
C VAL A 505 25.91 -3.88 15.54
N THR A 506 24.63 -4.21 15.43
CA THR A 506 23.80 -3.83 14.27
C THR A 506 22.58 -3.06 14.73
N VAL A 507 22.37 -1.87 14.15
CA VAL A 507 21.15 -1.09 14.37
C VAL A 507 20.02 -1.73 13.56
N ALA A 508 18.92 -2.04 14.24
CA ALA A 508 17.77 -2.74 13.71
C ALA A 508 16.48 -2.11 14.27
N GLY A 509 15.39 -2.88 14.28
CA GLY A 509 14.07 -2.42 14.66
C GLY A 509 13.35 -1.69 13.52
N LEU A 510 12.04 -1.51 13.72
CA LEU A 510 11.10 -1.04 12.69
C LEU A 510 11.48 0.30 12.04
N PRO A 511 11.94 1.34 12.78
CA PRO A 511 12.38 2.58 12.14
C PRO A 511 13.54 2.37 11.15
N THR A 512 14.49 1.49 11.50
CA THR A 512 15.65 1.19 10.65
C THR A 512 15.22 0.40 9.42
N SER A 513 14.40 -0.63 9.61
CA SER A 513 13.88 -1.49 8.54
C SER A 513 13.00 -0.70 7.56
N GLU A 514 12.18 0.22 8.05
CA GLU A 514 11.40 1.18 7.23
C GLU A 514 12.31 2.11 6.42
N GLY A 515 13.31 2.72 7.07
CA GLY A 515 14.28 3.60 6.41
C GLY A 515 15.08 2.89 5.30
N GLU A 516 15.57 1.68 5.57
CA GLU A 516 16.28 0.86 4.58
C GLU A 516 15.39 0.45 3.41
N PHE A 517 14.10 0.19 3.65
CA PHE A 517 13.13 -0.08 2.60
C PHE A 517 12.94 1.15 1.70
N ILE A 518 12.71 2.33 2.29
CA ILE A 518 12.55 3.60 1.55
C ILE A 518 13.80 3.85 0.71
N ASP A 519 15.00 3.71 1.29
CA ASP A 519 16.26 3.89 0.57
C ASP A 519 16.41 2.89 -0.58
N ALA A 520 16.07 1.62 -0.38
CA ALA A 520 16.11 0.60 -1.42
C ALA A 520 15.17 0.93 -2.58
N VAL A 521 13.98 1.47 -2.31
CA VAL A 521 13.02 1.91 -3.33
C VAL A 521 13.54 3.14 -4.07
N TYR A 522 13.81 4.23 -3.35
CA TYR A 522 14.09 5.53 -3.94
C TYR A 522 15.48 5.61 -4.60
N ARG A 523 16.45 4.83 -4.14
CA ARG A 523 17.74 4.68 -4.84
C ARG A 523 17.58 4.07 -6.22
N ASN A 524 16.59 3.18 -6.40
CA ASN A 524 16.34 2.49 -7.66
C ASN A 524 15.28 3.18 -8.54
N PHE A 525 14.45 4.04 -7.95
CA PHE A 525 13.38 4.77 -8.63
C PHE A 525 13.81 5.49 -9.92
N PRO A 526 14.97 6.20 -9.99
CA PRO A 526 15.41 6.83 -11.24
C PRO A 526 15.62 5.84 -12.39
N PHE A 527 16.08 4.61 -12.10
CA PHE A 527 16.28 3.58 -13.11
C PHE A 527 14.94 3.01 -13.60
N VAL A 528 13.98 2.79 -12.69
CA VAL A 528 12.61 2.39 -13.03
C VAL A 528 11.96 3.44 -13.93
N LEU A 529 12.02 4.71 -13.51
CA LEU A 529 11.47 5.83 -14.25
C LEU A 529 12.09 5.95 -15.65
N LEU A 530 13.42 5.89 -15.73
CA LEU A 530 14.14 5.93 -17.01
C LEU A 530 13.72 4.79 -17.93
N PHE A 531 13.60 3.56 -17.39
CA PHE A 531 13.18 2.39 -18.15
C PHE A 531 11.76 2.55 -18.70
N VAL A 532 10.80 2.94 -17.86
CA VAL A 532 9.40 3.15 -18.28
C VAL A 532 9.30 4.27 -19.32
N VAL A 533 9.97 5.39 -19.08
CA VAL A 533 10.00 6.55 -19.99
C VAL A 533 10.57 6.14 -21.34
N LEU A 534 11.73 5.48 -21.36
CA LEU A 534 12.40 5.07 -22.60
C LEU A 534 11.54 4.07 -23.38
N LEU A 535 11.00 3.05 -22.70
CA LEU A 535 10.26 1.99 -23.37
C LEU A 535 8.90 2.49 -23.86
N THR A 536 8.20 3.29 -23.06
CA THR A 536 6.95 3.95 -23.49
C THR A 536 7.20 4.90 -24.65
N TYR A 537 8.30 5.66 -24.61
CA TYR A 537 8.70 6.53 -25.71
C TYR A 537 8.91 5.73 -27.01
N VAL A 538 9.61 4.61 -26.96
CA VAL A 538 9.84 3.75 -28.14
C VAL A 538 8.53 3.15 -28.67
N LEU A 539 7.67 2.66 -27.77
CA LEU A 539 6.36 2.11 -28.14
C LEU A 539 5.48 3.15 -28.82
N LEU A 540 5.38 4.35 -28.24
CA LEU A 540 4.61 5.45 -28.78
C LEU A 540 5.24 6.02 -30.06
N MET A 541 6.57 6.07 -30.17
CA MET A 541 7.26 6.47 -31.39
C MET A 541 6.90 5.55 -32.55
N ARG A 542 6.85 4.23 -32.31
CA ARG A 542 6.40 3.26 -33.32
C ARG A 542 4.91 3.41 -33.64
N ALA A 543 4.08 3.72 -32.65
CA ALA A 543 2.65 3.88 -32.83
C ALA A 543 2.30 5.16 -33.63
N PHE A 544 2.89 6.30 -33.25
CA PHE A 544 2.65 7.61 -33.86
C PHE A 544 3.48 7.87 -35.10
N LYS A 545 4.52 7.06 -35.36
CA LYS A 545 5.51 7.27 -36.43
C LYS A 545 6.11 8.70 -36.38
N SER A 546 6.35 9.19 -35.17
CA SER A 546 6.82 10.55 -34.89
C SER A 546 7.77 10.51 -33.69
N VAL A 547 8.74 11.43 -33.65
CA VAL A 547 9.73 11.56 -32.56
C VAL A 547 9.26 12.59 -31.52
N LEU A 548 8.63 13.68 -31.97
CA LEU A 548 8.21 14.79 -31.10
C LEU A 548 6.90 14.50 -30.36
N LEU A 549 5.94 13.83 -31.02
CA LEU A 549 4.64 13.53 -30.40
C LEU A 549 4.77 12.60 -29.18
N PRO A 550 5.53 11.49 -29.24
CA PRO A 550 5.78 10.67 -28.07
C PRO A 550 6.53 11.41 -26.97
N LEU A 551 7.52 12.25 -27.33
CA LEU A 551 8.28 13.01 -26.33
C LEU A 551 7.36 13.93 -25.54
N LYS A 552 6.51 14.68 -26.25
CA LYS A 552 5.48 15.53 -25.62
C LYS A 552 4.54 14.71 -24.75
N ALA A 553 4.07 13.56 -25.23
CA ALA A 553 3.15 12.70 -24.48
C ALA A 553 3.79 12.17 -23.19
N VAL A 554 5.03 11.70 -23.26
CA VAL A 554 5.76 11.20 -22.08
C VAL A 554 6.02 12.32 -21.07
N LEU A 555 6.44 13.51 -21.51
CA LEU A 555 6.63 14.66 -20.61
C LEU A 555 5.32 15.07 -19.93
N LEU A 556 4.20 15.10 -20.66
CA LEU A 556 2.89 15.40 -20.09
C LEU A 556 2.43 14.31 -19.11
N ASN A 557 2.72 13.04 -19.38
CA ASN A 557 2.43 11.95 -18.44
C ASN A 557 3.24 12.10 -17.15
N LEU A 558 4.53 12.45 -17.23
CA LEU A 558 5.35 12.71 -16.03
C LEU A 558 4.81 13.89 -15.21
N VAL A 559 4.42 14.96 -15.89
CA VAL A 559 3.79 16.12 -15.24
C VAL A 559 2.45 15.75 -14.60
N SER A 560 1.64 14.92 -15.27
CA SER A 560 0.37 14.42 -14.74
C SER A 560 0.58 13.52 -13.52
N LEU A 561 1.60 12.66 -13.54
CA LEU A 561 1.96 11.80 -12.42
C LEU A 561 2.39 12.64 -11.22
N GLY A 562 3.28 13.61 -11.41
CA GLY A 562 3.69 14.53 -10.36
C GLY A 562 2.52 15.35 -9.80
N ALA A 563 1.59 15.78 -10.65
CA ALA A 563 0.38 16.47 -10.20
C ALA A 563 -0.57 15.56 -9.42
N ALA A 564 -0.68 14.28 -9.79
CA ALA A 564 -1.47 13.29 -9.04
C ALA A 564 -0.91 13.07 -7.63
N TYR A 565 0.42 12.90 -7.49
CA TYR A 565 1.06 12.90 -6.16
C TYR A 565 0.87 14.22 -5.44
N GLY A 566 0.89 15.35 -6.15
CA GLY A 566 0.55 16.67 -5.61
C GLY A 566 -0.83 16.75 -4.96
N ILE A 567 -1.84 16.12 -5.56
CA ILE A 567 -3.19 16.03 -4.98
C ILE A 567 -3.16 15.18 -3.71
N ILE A 568 -2.49 14.03 -3.74
CA ILE A 568 -2.36 13.14 -2.57
C ILE A 568 -1.68 13.87 -1.40
N VAL A 569 -0.57 14.57 -1.67
CA VAL A 569 0.14 15.37 -0.66
C VAL A 569 -0.74 16.52 -0.15
N PHE A 570 -1.45 17.22 -1.04
CA PHE A 570 -2.31 18.34 -0.65
C PHE A 570 -3.45 17.91 0.29
N ILE A 571 -4.10 16.77 -0.02
CA ILE A 571 -5.25 16.26 0.74
C ILE A 571 -4.80 15.53 2.01
N PHE A 572 -3.99 14.49 1.90
CA PHE A 572 -3.71 13.58 3.02
C PHE A 572 -2.51 14.03 3.84
N GLN A 573 -1.37 14.33 3.19
CA GLN A 573 -0.18 14.76 3.91
C GLN A 573 -0.35 16.13 4.56
N LYS A 574 -1.14 17.04 3.95
CA LYS A 574 -1.38 18.40 4.45
C LYS A 574 -2.78 18.61 5.06
N GLY A 575 -3.66 17.62 5.00
CA GLY A 575 -4.99 17.65 5.61
C GLY A 575 -6.05 18.51 4.92
N HIS A 576 -5.80 19.08 3.74
CA HIS A 576 -6.77 20.01 3.14
C HIS A 576 -8.04 19.27 2.66
N GLY A 577 -9.16 19.46 3.36
CA GLY A 577 -10.44 18.82 3.03
C GLY A 577 -10.54 17.38 3.49
N ALA A 578 -9.49 16.81 4.10
CA ALA A 578 -9.48 15.42 4.55
C ALA A 578 -10.35 15.22 5.80
N GLU A 579 -10.22 16.14 6.76
CA GLU A 579 -10.97 16.12 8.01
C GLU A 579 -12.46 16.40 7.76
N GLU A 580 -12.79 17.38 6.91
CA GLU A 580 -14.20 17.75 6.67
C GLU A 580 -14.98 16.71 5.86
N ILE A 581 -14.32 15.93 5.00
CA ILE A 581 -15.00 14.98 4.10
C ILE A 581 -14.95 13.55 4.66
N TRP A 582 -13.83 13.15 5.26
CA TRP A 582 -13.58 11.77 5.69
C TRP A 582 -13.22 11.63 7.17
N ASN A 583 -13.18 12.72 7.94
CA ASN A 583 -12.75 12.72 9.33
C ASN A 583 -11.34 12.13 9.52
N VAL A 584 -10.46 12.37 8.55
CA VAL A 584 -9.06 11.92 8.56
C VAL A 584 -8.15 13.13 8.80
N PRO A 585 -7.35 13.17 9.88
CA PRO A 585 -6.41 14.25 10.15
C PRO A 585 -5.25 14.22 9.15
N ALA A 586 -4.47 15.31 9.11
CA ALA A 586 -3.25 15.36 8.31
C ALA A 586 -2.25 14.30 8.81
N THR A 587 -1.75 13.45 7.91
CA THR A 587 -0.85 12.35 8.28
C THR A 587 0.64 12.74 8.29
N ASP A 588 0.97 13.94 7.77
CA ASP A 588 2.33 14.47 7.53
C ASP A 588 3.29 13.58 6.71
N SER A 589 2.81 12.40 6.31
CA SER A 589 3.46 11.34 5.57
C SER A 589 2.48 10.70 4.59
N ILE A 590 3.00 10.06 3.55
CA ILE A 590 2.27 9.18 2.65
C ILE A 590 2.91 7.81 2.78
N ILE A 591 2.09 6.79 3.07
CA ILE A 591 2.56 5.43 3.30
C ILE A 591 3.48 4.97 2.17
N VAL A 592 4.56 4.29 2.54
CA VAL A 592 5.75 4.06 1.71
C VAL A 592 5.50 3.39 0.37
N TRP A 593 4.39 2.66 0.22
CA TRP A 593 4.04 1.92 -0.99
C TRP A 593 3.09 2.66 -1.94
N ILE A 594 2.40 3.72 -1.54
CA ILE A 594 1.54 4.51 -2.44
C ILE A 594 2.32 5.16 -3.60
N PRO A 595 3.56 5.65 -3.39
CA PRO A 595 4.36 6.22 -4.47
C PRO A 595 4.90 5.21 -5.49
N LEU A 596 4.76 3.91 -5.25
CA LEU A 596 5.17 2.83 -6.16
C LEU A 596 4.15 2.66 -7.29
#